data_AF-J2S4V0-F1
#
_entry.id   AF-J2S4V0-F1
#
_cell.length_a   1.000
_cell.length_b   1.000
_cell.length_c   1.000
_cell.angle_alpha   90.00
_cell.angle_beta   90.00
_cell.angle_gamma   90.00
#
_symmetry.space_group_name_H-M   'P 1'
#
loop_
_entity.id
_entity.type
_entity.pdbx_description
1 polymer ?
#
loop_
_entity_poly.entity_id
_entity_poly.type
_entity_poly.pdbx_seq_one_letter_code
_entity_poly.pdbx_strand_id
1 'polypeptide(L)'
;MRVSVVRKDIKFIPDSKRVVARYFMNGNERTQQMVIRIMMLDEKQVLQTLEQTLREFARRHRNISAVFFRHCEIIRPIIEEMKIDYDAMSLDRKMLIGSYCTMEYAIESAAIFNPSIVEDFDQTGLEAGEKRVVISFRATGEGHISSIVFRRAIL
;
A
#
# COMPACT_ATOMS: atom_id res chain seq x y z
N MET A 1 42.89 -16.91 2.24
CA MET A 1 42.10 -17.63 1.22
C MET A 1 41.46 -16.58 0.32
N ARG A 2 41.71 -16.58 -1.00
CA ARG A 2 41.00 -15.68 -1.92
C ARG A 2 39.69 -16.35 -2.32
N VAL A 3 38.57 -15.74 -1.98
CA VAL A 3 37.25 -16.20 -2.44
C VAL A 3 37.07 -15.73 -3.88
N SER A 4 36.76 -16.64 -4.80
CA SER A 4 36.38 -16.27 -6.17
C SER A 4 34.98 -15.66 -6.13
N VAL A 5 34.84 -14.44 -6.63
CA VAL A 5 33.56 -13.72 -6.64
C VAL A 5 33.14 -13.48 -8.09
N VAL A 6 31.98 -14.01 -8.47
CA VAL A 6 31.33 -13.70 -9.74
C VAL A 6 30.23 -12.68 -9.49
N ARG A 7 30.40 -11.46 -10.01
CA ARG A 7 29.40 -10.39 -9.85
C ARG A 7 28.30 -10.57 -10.89
N LYS A 8 27.06 -10.80 -10.44
CA LYS A 8 25.87 -10.79 -11.31
C LYS A 8 25.56 -9.35 -11.77
N ASP A 9 25.08 -9.18 -13.01
CA ASP A 9 24.64 -7.88 -13.53
C ASP A 9 23.22 -7.52 -13.04
N ILE A 10 23.06 -7.50 -11.72
CA ILE A 10 21.80 -7.15 -11.05
C ILE A 10 22.11 -6.01 -10.09
N LYS A 11 21.33 -4.94 -10.17
CA LYS A 11 21.46 -3.77 -9.29
C LYS A 11 20.17 -3.58 -8.52
N PHE A 12 20.30 -3.41 -7.20
CA PHE A 12 19.22 -3.00 -6.33
C PHE A 12 19.25 -1.48 -6.22
N ILE A 13 18.26 -0.82 -6.81
CA ILE A 13 18.07 0.62 -6.73
C ILE A 13 16.75 0.93 -6.01
N PRO A 14 16.61 2.13 -5.41
CA PRO A 14 15.34 2.62 -4.91
C PRO A 14 14.25 2.57 -5.99
N ASP A 15 13.03 2.15 -5.61
CA ASP A 15 11.86 2.08 -6.50
C ASP A 15 10.66 2.78 -5.85
N SER A 16 10.33 3.96 -6.36
CA SER A 16 9.19 4.76 -5.88
C SER A 16 7.82 4.12 -6.17
N LYS A 17 7.77 3.09 -7.03
CA LYS A 17 6.54 2.34 -7.30
C LYS A 17 6.19 1.36 -6.18
N ARG A 18 7.14 1.04 -5.29
CA ARG A 18 6.88 0.23 -4.10
C ARG A 18 6.23 1.08 -3.03
N VAL A 19 4.93 0.94 -2.94
CA VAL A 19 4.08 1.75 -2.08
C VAL A 19 3.28 0.90 -1.11
N VAL A 20 2.90 1.50 0.02
CA VAL A 20 1.92 0.96 0.96
C VAL A 20 0.78 1.94 1.13
N ALA A 21 -0.45 1.43 1.25
CA ALA A 21 -1.60 2.26 1.57
C ALA A 21 -1.52 2.71 3.04
N ARG A 22 -1.68 4.01 3.28
CA ARG A 22 -1.74 4.62 4.60
C ARG A 22 -2.98 5.48 4.73
N TYR A 23 -3.49 5.57 5.96
CA TYR A 23 -4.52 6.52 6.30
C TYR A 23 -4.00 7.95 6.10
N PHE A 24 -4.84 8.79 5.52
CA PHE A 24 -4.58 10.21 5.30
C PHE A 24 -5.84 11.03 5.57
N MET A 25 -5.71 12.06 6.39
CA MET A 25 -6.77 13.03 6.64
C MET A 25 -6.17 14.43 6.69
N ASN A 26 -6.74 15.34 5.91
CA ASN A 26 -6.24 16.71 5.77
C ASN A 26 -7.06 17.71 6.62
N GLY A 27 -7.31 17.36 7.89
CA GLY A 27 -8.14 18.14 8.82
C GLY A 27 -9.64 17.91 8.69
N ASN A 28 -10.39 18.27 9.73
CA ASN A 28 -11.83 17.97 9.84
C ASN A 28 -12.64 18.69 8.75
N GLU A 29 -12.45 20.00 8.59
CA GLU A 29 -13.23 20.80 7.62
C GLU A 29 -13.09 20.26 6.18
N ARG A 30 -11.87 19.99 5.72
CA ARG A 30 -11.64 19.42 4.38
C ARG A 30 -12.24 18.03 4.23
N THR A 31 -12.22 17.22 5.29
CA THR A 31 -12.82 15.89 5.31
C THR A 31 -14.34 15.98 5.21
N GLN A 32 -14.98 16.88 5.96
CA GLN A 32 -16.41 17.15 5.87
C GLN A 32 -16.82 17.60 4.46
N GLN A 33 -16.07 18.53 3.86
CA GLN A 33 -16.31 18.98 2.47
C GLN A 33 -16.13 17.88 1.43
N MET A 34 -15.23 16.92 1.67
CA MET A 34 -15.07 15.74 0.82
C MET A 34 -16.28 14.81 0.97
N VAL A 35 -16.69 14.52 2.21
CA VAL A 35 -17.87 13.67 2.50
C VAL A 35 -19.12 14.27 1.85
N ILE A 36 -19.40 15.57 2.01
CA ILE A 36 -20.55 16.25 1.39
C ILE A 36 -20.55 16.03 -0.13
N ARG A 37 -19.39 16.20 -0.79
CA ARG A 37 -19.27 16.00 -2.24
C ARG A 37 -19.58 14.58 -2.66
N ILE A 38 -19.13 13.58 -1.90
CA ILE A 38 -19.47 12.19 -2.17
C ILE A 38 -20.96 11.93 -1.91
N MET A 39 -21.53 12.48 -0.83
CA MET A 39 -22.96 12.32 -0.51
C MET A 39 -23.90 12.91 -1.58
N MET A 40 -23.46 13.92 -2.34
CA MET A 40 -24.22 14.48 -3.46
C MET A 40 -24.25 13.59 -4.71
N LEU A 41 -23.38 12.57 -4.80
CA LEU A 41 -23.39 11.62 -5.91
C LEU A 41 -24.58 10.67 -5.81
N ASP A 42 -25.20 10.34 -6.93
CA ASP A 42 -26.13 9.22 -7.00
C ASP A 42 -25.39 7.87 -6.90
N GLU A 43 -26.12 6.78 -6.64
CA GLU A 43 -25.50 5.45 -6.45
C GLU A 43 -24.75 4.96 -7.71
N LYS A 44 -25.18 5.34 -8.91
CA LYS A 44 -24.49 4.96 -10.15
C LYS A 44 -23.15 5.67 -10.27
N GLN A 45 -23.10 6.95 -9.93
CA GLN A 45 -21.87 7.76 -9.90
C GLN A 45 -20.89 7.24 -8.84
N VAL A 46 -21.39 6.86 -7.65
CA VAL A 46 -20.57 6.24 -6.61
C VAL A 46 -19.93 4.95 -7.13
N LEU A 47 -20.73 4.04 -7.70
CA LEU A 47 -20.24 2.77 -8.21
C LEU A 47 -19.20 2.98 -9.32
N GLN A 48 -19.48 3.83 -10.29
CA GLN A 48 -18.56 4.10 -11.41
C GLN A 48 -17.22 4.70 -10.93
N THR A 49 -17.28 5.63 -9.98
CA THR A 49 -16.08 6.26 -9.42
C THR A 49 -15.28 5.25 -8.62
N LEU A 50 -15.96 4.46 -7.79
CA LEU A 50 -15.33 3.44 -6.97
C LEU A 50 -14.65 2.36 -7.81
N GLU A 51 -15.31 1.86 -8.86
CA GLU A 51 -14.72 0.88 -9.78
C GLU A 51 -13.44 1.40 -10.43
N GLN A 52 -13.45 2.67 -10.85
CA GLN A 52 -12.26 3.29 -11.43
C GLN A 52 -11.13 3.37 -10.39
N THR A 53 -11.42 3.82 -9.17
CA THR A 53 -10.45 3.85 -8.08
C THR A 53 -9.91 2.46 -7.75
N LEU A 54 -10.76 1.44 -7.66
CA LEU A 54 -10.32 0.07 -7.41
C LEU A 54 -9.37 -0.44 -8.51
N ARG A 55 -9.66 -0.16 -9.79
CA ARG A 55 -8.78 -0.54 -10.92
C ARG A 55 -7.39 0.09 -10.80
N GLU A 56 -7.30 1.33 -10.36
CA GLU A 56 -6.03 2.05 -10.20
C GLU A 56 -5.15 1.48 -9.06
N PHE A 57 -5.77 0.90 -8.03
CA PHE A 57 -5.07 0.29 -6.90
C PHE A 57 -4.84 -1.23 -7.04
N ALA A 58 -5.64 -1.91 -7.86
CA ALA A 58 -5.70 -3.38 -7.93
C ALA A 58 -4.35 -4.06 -8.20
N ARG A 59 -3.47 -3.43 -8.99
CA ARG A 59 -2.15 -3.99 -9.32
C ARG A 59 -1.12 -3.85 -8.19
N ARG A 60 -1.33 -2.95 -7.25
CA ARG A 60 -0.34 -2.56 -6.23
C ARG A 60 -0.68 -3.05 -4.83
N HIS A 61 -1.97 -3.24 -4.52
CA HIS A 61 -2.43 -3.57 -3.18
C HIS A 61 -3.27 -4.83 -3.16
N ARG A 62 -2.84 -5.83 -2.41
CA ARG A 62 -3.64 -7.02 -2.11
C ARG A 62 -4.73 -6.62 -1.11
N ASN A 63 -6.00 -6.64 -1.53
CA ASN A 63 -7.16 -6.31 -0.71
C ASN A 63 -7.30 -4.83 -0.31
N ILE A 64 -7.20 -3.92 -1.30
CA ILE A 64 -7.38 -2.48 -1.05
C ILE A 64 -8.77 -2.12 -0.50
N SER A 65 -9.81 -2.87 -0.85
CA SER A 65 -11.18 -2.59 -0.40
C SER A 65 -11.32 -2.65 1.12
N ALA A 66 -10.67 -3.62 1.79
CA ALA A 66 -10.64 -3.69 3.25
C ALA A 66 -9.91 -2.50 3.90
N VAL A 67 -8.89 -1.94 3.22
CA VAL A 67 -8.19 -0.73 3.66
C VAL A 67 -9.11 0.47 3.58
N PHE A 68 -9.83 0.63 2.45
CA PHE A 68 -10.79 1.72 2.28
C PHE A 68 -11.88 1.69 3.35
N PHE A 69 -12.50 0.53 3.62
CA PHE A 69 -13.47 0.41 4.72
C PHE A 69 -12.89 0.86 6.06
N ARG A 70 -11.70 0.36 6.42
CA ARG A 70 -11.05 0.74 7.68
C ARG A 70 -10.79 2.25 7.77
N HIS A 71 -10.38 2.88 6.67
CA HIS A 71 -10.14 4.33 6.65
C HIS A 71 -11.44 5.14 6.74
N CYS A 72 -12.53 4.65 6.17
CA CYS A 72 -13.86 5.25 6.35
C CYS A 72 -14.32 5.15 7.81
N GLU A 73 -14.16 3.99 8.45
CA GLU A 73 -14.50 3.79 9.87
C GLU A 73 -13.74 4.74 10.81
N ILE A 74 -12.47 5.05 10.51
CA ILE A 74 -11.68 6.02 11.31
C ILE A 74 -12.36 7.40 11.34
N ILE A 75 -13.00 7.82 10.24
CA ILE A 75 -13.69 9.12 10.17
C ILE A 75 -15.18 9.05 10.48
N ARG A 76 -15.70 7.89 10.92
CA ARG A 76 -17.10 7.72 11.33
C ARG A 76 -17.58 8.82 12.30
N PRO A 77 -16.81 9.22 13.34
CA PRO A 77 -17.22 10.29 14.25
C PRO A 77 -17.49 11.62 13.52
N ILE A 78 -16.66 11.97 12.52
CA ILE A 78 -16.83 13.20 11.72
C ILE A 78 -18.12 13.12 10.89
N ILE A 79 -18.42 11.95 10.31
CA ILE A 79 -19.64 11.73 9.52
C ILE A 79 -20.89 11.87 10.41
N GLU A 80 -20.86 11.29 11.60
CA GLU A 80 -21.97 11.37 12.57
C GLU A 80 -22.15 12.79 13.14
N GLU A 81 -21.06 13.53 13.37
CA GLU A 81 -21.10 14.96 13.74
C GLU A 81 -21.82 15.81 12.68
N MET A 82 -21.68 15.45 11.40
CA MET A 82 -22.39 16.09 10.28
C MET A 82 -23.87 15.69 10.19
N LYS A 83 -24.38 14.87 11.13
CA LYS A 83 -25.76 14.33 11.14
C LYS A 83 -26.08 13.42 9.96
N ILE A 84 -25.06 12.77 9.40
CA ILE A 84 -25.23 11.73 8.39
C ILE A 84 -25.31 10.38 9.09
N ASP A 85 -26.33 9.59 8.79
CA ASP A 85 -26.46 8.21 9.29
C ASP A 85 -25.45 7.30 8.58
N TYR A 86 -24.37 6.97 9.28
CA TYR A 86 -23.31 6.11 8.76
C TYR A 86 -23.83 4.71 8.42
N ASP A 87 -24.72 4.15 9.22
CA ASP A 87 -25.18 2.76 9.08
C ASP A 87 -26.18 2.62 7.93
N ALA A 88 -26.88 3.69 7.56
CA ALA A 88 -27.72 3.75 6.37
C ALA A 88 -26.95 3.88 5.04
N MET A 89 -25.64 4.23 5.06
CA MET A 89 -24.86 4.37 3.82
C MET A 89 -24.57 3.02 3.16
N SER A 90 -24.63 2.97 1.83
CA SER A 90 -24.20 1.79 1.06
C SER A 90 -22.73 1.47 1.29
N LEU A 91 -22.38 0.19 1.16
CA LEU A 91 -21.00 -0.29 1.30
C LEU A 91 -20.06 0.37 0.29
N ASP A 92 -20.51 0.56 -0.95
CA ASP A 92 -19.73 1.23 -2.00
C ASP A 92 -19.44 2.69 -1.65
N ARG A 93 -20.41 3.39 -1.06
CA ARG A 93 -20.23 4.78 -0.62
C ARG A 93 -19.23 4.87 0.54
N LYS A 94 -19.30 3.94 1.51
CA LYS A 94 -18.30 3.80 2.58
C LYS A 94 -16.90 3.56 1.99
N MET A 95 -16.78 2.66 1.01
CA MET A 95 -15.51 2.39 0.33
C MET A 95 -14.99 3.62 -0.41
N LEU A 96 -15.84 4.34 -1.13
CA LEU A 96 -15.44 5.53 -1.86
C LEU A 96 -14.97 6.63 -0.90
N ILE A 97 -15.69 6.90 0.18
CA ILE A 97 -15.23 7.84 1.22
C ILE A 97 -13.87 7.40 1.78
N GLY A 98 -13.73 6.11 2.09
CA GLY A 98 -12.49 5.52 2.57
C GLY A 98 -11.31 5.66 1.62
N SER A 99 -11.54 5.59 0.30
CA SER A 99 -10.48 5.76 -0.69
C SER A 99 -9.92 7.18 -0.72
N TYR A 100 -10.75 8.20 -0.49
CA TYR A 100 -10.29 9.59 -0.35
C TYR A 100 -9.53 9.84 0.97
N CYS A 101 -9.71 8.99 1.97
CA CYS A 101 -8.92 8.97 3.19
C CYS A 101 -7.68 8.05 3.11
N THR A 102 -7.29 7.66 1.89
CA THR A 102 -6.15 6.77 1.64
C THR A 102 -5.11 7.44 0.77
N MET A 103 -3.85 7.34 1.19
CA MET A 103 -2.70 7.74 0.37
C MET A 103 -1.75 6.56 0.15
N GLU A 104 -0.99 6.60 -0.93
CA GLU A 104 0.13 5.69 -1.15
C GLU A 104 1.42 6.33 -0.62
N TYR A 105 2.16 5.59 0.19
CA TYR A 105 3.47 5.99 0.69
C TYR A 105 4.56 5.12 0.05
N ALA A 106 5.50 5.72 -0.66
CA ALA A 106 6.62 5.02 -1.28
C ALA A 106 7.69 4.69 -0.23
N ILE A 107 7.81 3.41 0.11
CA ILE A 107 8.66 2.95 1.24
C ILE A 107 10.16 2.95 0.92
N GLU A 108 10.52 2.91 -0.36
CA GLU A 108 11.92 2.92 -0.82
C GLU A 108 12.18 4.00 -1.88
N SER A 109 11.59 5.21 -1.71
CA SER A 109 11.80 6.33 -2.65
C SER A 109 13.13 7.06 -2.47
N ALA A 110 13.71 7.07 -1.27
CA ALA A 110 14.92 7.82 -0.97
C ALA A 110 16.19 6.94 -1.05
N ALA A 111 16.16 5.76 -0.41
CA ALA A 111 17.33 4.89 -0.35
C ALA A 111 16.97 3.43 -0.06
N ILE A 112 17.86 2.52 -0.49
CA ILE A 112 17.86 1.11 -0.12
C ILE A 112 19.29 0.67 0.23
N PHE A 113 19.49 0.10 1.42
CA PHE A 113 20.83 -0.20 1.93
C PHE A 113 20.80 -1.27 3.04
N ASN A 114 21.97 -1.64 3.55
CA ASN A 114 22.16 -2.68 4.58
C ASN A 114 21.50 -4.03 4.23
N PRO A 115 21.86 -4.65 3.08
CA PRO A 115 21.30 -5.93 2.73
C PRO A 115 21.72 -7.00 3.74
N SER A 116 20.81 -7.91 4.06
CA SER A 116 21.13 -9.19 4.73
C SER A 116 20.48 -10.32 3.96
N ILE A 117 21.06 -11.51 4.01
CA ILE A 117 20.63 -12.67 3.22
C ILE A 117 20.63 -13.92 4.07
N VAL A 118 19.58 -14.73 3.94
CA VAL A 118 19.45 -16.06 4.54
C VAL A 118 18.88 -17.03 3.52
N GLU A 119 19.06 -18.33 3.76
CA GLU A 119 18.36 -19.36 2.99
C GLU A 119 16.85 -19.26 3.25
N ASP A 120 16.04 -19.43 2.21
CA ASP A 120 14.59 -19.58 2.37
C ASP A 120 14.28 -20.92 3.07
N PHE A 121 13.25 -20.96 3.91
CA PHE A 121 12.82 -22.18 4.60
C PHE A 121 12.41 -23.28 3.62
N ASP A 122 11.85 -22.90 2.47
CA ASP A 122 11.48 -23.81 1.40
C ASP A 122 12.58 -23.84 0.34
N GLN A 123 13.24 -24.99 0.15
CA GLN A 123 14.22 -25.25 -0.93
C GLN A 123 13.71 -26.27 -1.95
N THR A 124 12.40 -26.56 -1.97
CA THR A 124 11.83 -27.55 -2.90
C THR A 124 11.77 -27.02 -4.33
N GLY A 125 11.86 -27.92 -5.32
CA GLY A 125 11.74 -27.57 -6.74
C GLY A 125 12.90 -26.75 -7.30
N LEU A 126 14.11 -26.94 -6.76
CA LEU A 126 15.34 -26.30 -7.23
C LEU A 126 16.19 -27.27 -8.05
N GLU A 127 16.92 -26.74 -9.03
CA GLU A 127 17.90 -27.50 -9.80
C GLU A 127 19.18 -27.73 -8.98
N ALA A 128 20.00 -28.69 -9.43
CA ALA A 128 21.25 -29.01 -8.76
C ALA A 128 22.19 -27.79 -8.76
N GLY A 129 22.57 -27.34 -7.56
CA GLY A 129 23.46 -26.18 -7.37
C GLY A 129 22.72 -24.87 -7.14
N GLU A 130 21.40 -24.82 -7.32
CA GLU A 130 20.60 -23.64 -6.99
C GLU A 130 20.38 -23.51 -5.49
N LYS A 131 20.22 -22.27 -5.05
CA LYS A 131 19.80 -21.98 -3.68
C LYS A 131 18.82 -20.85 -3.62
N ARG A 132 17.68 -21.09 -2.98
CA ARG A 132 16.68 -20.06 -2.77
C ARG A 132 16.99 -19.27 -1.51
N VAL A 133 16.86 -17.95 -1.60
CA VAL A 133 17.26 -17.03 -0.55
C VAL A 133 16.20 -15.96 -0.31
N VAL A 134 16.14 -15.50 0.94
CA VAL A 134 15.42 -14.30 1.35
C VAL A 134 16.43 -13.20 1.64
N ILE A 135 16.25 -12.06 1.01
CA ILE A 135 17.12 -10.89 1.14
C ILE A 135 16.29 -9.78 1.80
N SER A 136 16.77 -9.25 2.92
CA SER A 136 16.21 -8.06 3.54
C SER A 136 16.99 -6.82 3.15
N PHE A 137 16.31 -5.68 3.10
CA PHE A 137 16.93 -4.38 2.95
C PHE A 137 16.31 -3.40 3.95
N ARG A 138 17.10 -2.43 4.39
CA ARG A 138 16.55 -1.20 4.93
C ARG A 138 16.16 -0.30 3.77
N ALA A 139 14.88 0.01 3.70
CA ALA A 139 14.29 0.95 2.77
C ALA A 139 13.97 2.27 3.49
N THR A 140 14.21 3.39 2.84
CA THR A 140 13.84 4.72 3.35
C THR A 140 12.98 5.41 2.32
N GLY A 141 11.79 5.84 2.75
CA GLY A 141 10.88 6.63 1.93
C GLY A 141 10.95 8.12 2.26
N GLU A 142 9.94 8.87 1.79
CA GLU A 142 9.78 10.28 2.12
C GLU A 142 9.67 10.50 3.64
N GLY A 143 10.13 11.65 4.12
CA GLY A 143 10.16 11.95 5.56
C GLY A 143 11.18 11.12 6.35
N HIS A 144 12.08 10.41 5.67
CA HIS A 144 13.12 9.56 6.26
C HIS A 144 12.60 8.42 7.15
N ILE A 145 11.35 7.98 6.94
CA ILE A 145 10.79 6.84 7.67
C ILE A 145 11.45 5.56 7.14
N SER A 146 12.07 4.82 8.06
CA SER A 146 12.75 3.57 7.73
C SER A 146 11.78 2.39 7.78
N SER A 147 11.83 1.55 6.76
CA SER A 147 11.07 0.31 6.61
C SER A 147 12.02 -0.86 6.36
N ILE A 148 11.61 -2.07 6.75
CA ILE A 148 12.30 -3.30 6.36
C ILE A 148 11.52 -3.91 5.20
N VAL A 149 12.20 -4.19 4.10
CA VAL A 149 11.61 -4.82 2.91
C VAL A 149 12.31 -6.13 2.59
N PHE A 150 11.57 -7.08 2.03
CA PHE A 150 12.08 -8.39 1.66
C PHE A 150 12.00 -8.59 0.15
N ARG A 151 12.97 -9.33 -0.39
CA ARG A 151 13.02 -9.86 -1.75
C ARG A 151 13.39 -11.35 -1.67
N ARG A 152 12.92 -12.14 -2.64
CA ARG A 152 13.27 -13.56 -2.78
C ARG A 152 14.01 -13.76 -4.09
N ALA A 153 15.00 -14.65 -4.10
CA ALA A 153 15.76 -14.98 -5.29
C ALA A 153 16.13 -16.48 -5.29
N ILE A 154 16.46 -17.00 -6.47
CA ILE A 154 17.15 -18.28 -6.64
C ILE A 154 18.54 -17.93 -7.19
N LEU A 155 19.58 -18.41 -6.52
CA LEU A 155 20.98 -18.10 -6.81
C LEU A 155 21.65 -19.18 -7.65
#